data_AF-A0A2T0MA17-F1
#
_entry.id   AF-A0A2T0MA17-F1
#
_cell.length_a   1.000
_cell.length_b   1.000
_cell.length_c   1.000
_cell.angle_alpha   90.00
_cell.angle_beta   90.00
_cell.angle_gamma   90.00
#
_symmetry.space_group_name_H-M   'P 1'
#
loop_
_entity.id
_entity.type
_entity.pdbx_description
1 polymer ?
#
loop_
_entity_poly.entity_id
_entity_poly.type
_entity_poly.pdbx_seq_one_letter_code
_entity_poly.pdbx_strand_id
1 'polypeptide(L)'
;MKTQLIKIFFASFLMGLLTVSCNNDDDVMLPDDMGMEDDGMMMEDDGMMGVDFSGTFAQVDYMGRPGINTTLSFDMEGQPSVKDAHNVTIPSEMVATFQPGFQARLEQYHDVYALKLGLDPMAVDYENNILGLTAEQLTTVLAADALDVAPDLPTTYFNPGTDFDNDGIILVPDGDEVALTGRTPSDDIIDVSLILFFGGAQGDRFSGQDLDDDGTADLPRLTSDGVGLTADISTDFPYLGDPE
;
A
#
# COMPACT_ATOMS: atom_id res chain seq x y z
N MET A 1 -63.32 -4.38 14.85
CA MET A 1 -62.75 -3.74 13.63
C MET A 1 -61.60 -2.78 13.90
N LYS A 2 -61.57 -1.99 15.00
CA LYS A 2 -60.51 -0.96 15.21
C LYS A 2 -59.11 -1.50 15.58
N THR A 3 -58.99 -2.69 16.17
CA THR A 3 -57.69 -3.28 16.57
C THR A 3 -57.00 -4.10 15.46
N GLN A 4 -57.72 -4.43 14.38
CA GLN A 4 -57.15 -5.11 13.21
C GLN A 4 -56.45 -4.12 12.27
N LEU A 5 -56.97 -2.89 12.15
CA LEU A 5 -56.37 -1.81 11.35
C LEU A 5 -55.02 -1.32 11.90
N ILE A 6 -54.85 -1.26 13.22
CA ILE A 6 -53.57 -0.85 13.86
C ILE A 6 -52.46 -1.88 13.63
N LYS A 7 -52.79 -3.19 13.66
CA LYS A 7 -51.82 -4.26 13.40
C LYS A 7 -51.36 -4.28 11.94
N ILE A 8 -52.27 -4.01 11.01
CA ILE A 8 -51.95 -3.92 9.57
C ILE A 8 -51.07 -2.69 9.29
N PHE A 9 -51.34 -1.55 9.94
CA PHE A 9 -50.51 -0.35 9.80
C PHE A 9 -49.09 -0.55 10.35
N PHE A 10 -48.95 -1.16 11.53
CA PHE A 10 -47.64 -1.43 12.15
C PHE A 10 -46.83 -2.48 11.38
N ALA A 11 -47.49 -3.48 10.78
CA ALA A 11 -46.84 -4.47 9.93
C ALA A 11 -46.37 -3.87 8.59
N SER A 12 -47.06 -2.86 8.04
CA SER A 12 -46.63 -2.20 6.79
C SER A 12 -45.46 -1.23 6.99
N PHE A 13 -45.32 -0.64 8.19
CA PHE A 13 -44.21 0.29 8.49
C PHE A 13 -42.89 -0.43 8.77
N LEU A 14 -42.94 -1.68 9.25
CA LEU A 14 -41.75 -2.49 9.54
C LEU A 14 -41.16 -3.19 8.29
N MET A 15 -41.91 -3.27 7.20
CA MET A 15 -41.45 -3.86 5.93
C MET A 15 -40.73 -2.85 5.01
N GLY A 16 -40.75 -1.55 5.34
CA GLY A 16 -40.13 -0.47 4.56
C GLY A 16 -38.69 -0.12 4.96
N LEU A 17 -38.10 -0.83 5.92
CA LEU A 17 -36.77 -0.53 6.50
C LEU A 17 -35.69 -1.57 6.16
N LEU A 18 -35.96 -2.49 5.20
CA LEU A 18 -35.01 -3.57 4.83
C LEU A 18 -34.67 -3.65 3.34
N THR A 19 -34.72 -2.54 2.61
CA THR A 19 -34.09 -2.47 1.28
C THR A 19 -33.06 -1.34 1.25
N VAL A 20 -31.97 -1.53 1.99
CA VAL A 20 -30.66 -1.12 1.47
C VAL A 20 -30.35 -2.15 0.38
N SER A 21 -30.76 -1.83 -0.84
CA SER A 21 -30.22 -2.49 -2.01
C SER A 21 -28.79 -2.03 -2.12
N CYS A 22 -27.85 -2.96 -1.97
CA CYS A 22 -26.56 -2.83 -2.65
C CYS A 22 -26.88 -2.58 -4.13
N ASN A 23 -26.41 -1.47 -4.69
CA ASN A 23 -26.34 -1.32 -6.14
C ASN A 23 -24.85 -1.21 -6.47
N ASN A 24 -24.24 -2.37 -6.63
CA ASN A 24 -22.99 -2.48 -7.38
C ASN A 24 -23.32 -3.17 -8.70
N ASP A 25 -22.60 -2.69 -9.72
CA ASP A 25 -22.28 -3.30 -11.00
C ASP A 25 -23.16 -2.89 -12.19
N ASP A 26 -22.56 -2.02 -13.00
CA ASP A 26 -22.18 -2.34 -14.38
C ASP A 26 -23.27 -2.99 -15.23
N ASP A 27 -23.98 -2.14 -15.99
CA ASP A 27 -24.44 -2.37 -17.36
C ASP A 27 -25.68 -1.52 -17.66
N VAL A 28 -25.51 -0.26 -18.05
CA VAL A 28 -26.30 0.37 -19.14
C VAL A 28 -25.51 1.57 -19.66
N MET A 29 -24.66 1.35 -20.66
CA MET A 29 -24.42 2.36 -21.68
C MET A 29 -25.77 2.58 -22.39
N LEU A 30 -26.43 3.71 -22.17
CA LEU A 30 -27.57 4.11 -22.99
C LEU A 30 -27.03 4.42 -24.40
N PRO A 31 -27.41 3.68 -25.45
CA PRO A 31 -27.06 4.00 -26.81
C PRO A 31 -28.18 4.85 -27.39
N ASP A 32 -28.29 6.12 -27.01
CA ASP A 32 -29.29 7.00 -27.62
C ASP A 32 -28.90 8.49 -27.50
N ASP A 33 -27.78 8.89 -28.12
CA ASP A 33 -27.66 10.24 -28.69
C ASP A 33 -26.53 10.32 -29.74
N MET A 34 -26.66 9.56 -30.83
CA MET A 34 -25.87 9.75 -32.06
C MET A 34 -26.82 10.09 -33.21
N GLY A 35 -27.55 11.19 -33.05
CA GLY A 35 -28.29 11.87 -34.12
C GLY A 35 -27.38 12.84 -34.87
N MET A 36 -26.50 12.31 -35.72
CA MET A 36 -25.75 13.11 -36.70
C MET A 36 -26.72 13.59 -37.80
N GLU A 37 -27.24 14.81 -37.68
CA GLU A 37 -27.80 15.54 -38.82
C GLU A 37 -26.74 16.47 -39.41
N ASP A 38 -26.56 16.28 -40.71
CA ASP A 38 -25.62 16.90 -41.63
C ASP A 38 -26.20 18.22 -42.15
N ASP A 39 -25.65 19.36 -41.72
CA ASP A 39 -25.59 20.59 -42.53
C ASP A 39 -24.73 21.72 -41.92
N GLY A 40 -23.46 21.75 -42.33
CA GLY A 40 -22.80 22.98 -42.79
C GLY A 40 -22.57 24.12 -41.79
N MET A 41 -21.34 24.21 -41.26
CA MET A 41 -20.49 25.41 -41.33
C MET A 41 -19.14 25.09 -40.67
N MET A 42 -18.13 24.79 -41.49
CA MET A 42 -16.73 24.86 -41.08
C MET A 42 -16.33 26.33 -41.06
N MET A 43 -16.19 26.92 -39.88
CA MET A 43 -15.50 28.19 -39.69
C MET A 43 -14.56 28.08 -38.50
N GLU A 44 -13.31 28.41 -38.78
CA GLU A 44 -12.14 28.49 -37.92
C GLU A 44 -12.40 29.36 -36.68
N ASP A 45 -12.00 28.92 -35.47
CA ASP A 45 -11.38 29.83 -34.49
C ASP A 45 -10.60 29.08 -33.41
N ASP A 46 -9.49 29.69 -33.07
CA ASP A 46 -8.48 29.36 -32.08
C ASP A 46 -9.03 29.42 -30.65
N GLY A 47 -9.48 28.27 -30.15
CA GLY A 47 -9.80 28.11 -28.75
C GLY A 47 -9.33 26.74 -28.30
N MET A 48 -8.19 26.70 -27.60
CA MET A 48 -7.97 25.71 -26.57
C MET A 48 -9.23 25.72 -25.69
N MET A 49 -10.17 24.81 -25.98
CA MET A 49 -11.30 24.52 -25.13
C MET A 49 -10.65 24.02 -23.84
N GLY A 50 -10.47 24.95 -22.89
CA GLY A 50 -9.92 24.64 -21.59
C GLY A 50 -10.73 23.47 -21.07
N VAL A 51 -10.04 22.34 -20.86
CA VAL A 51 -10.64 21.13 -20.31
C VAL A 51 -11.50 21.55 -19.12
N ASP A 52 -12.81 21.39 -19.26
CA ASP A 52 -13.77 21.83 -18.26
C ASP A 52 -13.73 20.84 -17.09
N PHE A 53 -13.10 21.25 -16.00
CA PHE A 53 -13.09 20.51 -14.74
C PHE A 53 -14.31 20.85 -13.86
N SER A 54 -15.38 21.43 -14.42
CA SER A 54 -16.62 21.60 -13.69
C SER A 54 -17.29 20.23 -13.49
N GLY A 55 -17.50 19.88 -12.22
CA GLY A 55 -18.06 18.59 -11.85
C GLY A 55 -17.99 18.34 -10.36
N THR A 56 -18.81 17.41 -9.85
CA THR A 56 -18.61 16.84 -8.53
C THR A 56 -17.72 15.62 -8.68
N PHE A 57 -16.44 15.78 -8.36
CA PHE A 57 -15.51 14.65 -8.31
C PHE A 57 -15.73 13.92 -6.99
N ALA A 58 -16.12 12.65 -7.06
CA ALA A 58 -16.03 11.75 -5.93
C ALA A 58 -14.66 11.08 -5.97
N GLN A 59 -13.97 11.04 -4.84
CA GLN A 59 -12.77 10.23 -4.71
C GLN A 59 -13.20 8.76 -4.88
N VAL A 60 -12.63 8.09 -5.88
CA VAL A 60 -12.73 6.62 -5.97
C VAL A 60 -11.78 6.06 -4.92
N ASP A 61 -12.21 4.99 -4.24
CA ASP A 61 -11.41 4.25 -3.25
C ASP A 61 -10.00 4.02 -3.80
N TYR A 62 -9.01 4.54 -3.09
CA TYR A 62 -7.64 4.15 -3.33
C TYR A 62 -7.39 2.94 -2.43
N MET A 63 -7.36 1.77 -3.06
CA MET A 63 -6.89 0.57 -2.39
C MET A 63 -5.43 0.79 -2.01
N GLY A 64 -5.19 1.17 -0.74
CA GLY A 64 -3.85 1.36 -0.22
C GLY A 64 -2.98 0.12 -0.44
N ARG A 65 -1.67 0.33 -0.60
CA ARG A 65 -0.74 -0.78 -0.88
C ARG A 65 -0.90 -1.92 0.14
N PRO A 66 -1.15 -3.16 -0.32
CA PRO A 66 -1.35 -4.30 0.57
C PRO A 66 -0.24 -4.44 1.62
N GLY A 67 1.04 -4.22 1.25
CA GLY A 67 2.19 -4.45 2.12
C GLY A 67 2.31 -3.47 3.31
N ILE A 68 2.15 -2.17 3.08
CA ILE A 68 2.34 -1.15 4.14
C ILE A 68 1.23 -1.25 5.19
N ASN A 69 0.00 -1.43 4.69
CA ASN A 69 -1.17 -1.55 5.54
C ASN A 69 -1.22 -2.90 6.26
N THR A 70 -0.49 -3.93 5.81
CA THR A 70 -0.40 -5.20 6.55
C THR A 70 0.54 -5.15 7.75
N THR A 71 1.67 -4.45 7.66
CA THR A 71 2.73 -4.51 8.69
C THR A 71 2.65 -3.38 9.71
N LEU A 72 2.22 -2.17 9.30
CA LEU A 72 2.14 -1.00 10.19
C LEU A 72 0.71 -0.61 10.60
N SER A 73 -0.27 -1.50 10.38
CA SER A 73 -1.65 -1.30 10.83
C SER A 73 -1.74 -1.07 12.34
N PHE A 74 -2.23 0.09 12.76
CA PHE A 74 -2.53 0.40 14.16
C PHE A 74 -4.04 0.63 14.38
N ASP A 75 -4.47 0.71 15.65
CA ASP A 75 -5.86 1.02 15.96
C ASP A 75 -6.05 2.54 15.94
N MET A 76 -7.03 3.03 15.18
CA MET A 76 -7.37 4.45 15.13
C MET A 76 -8.72 4.70 15.81
N GLU A 77 -8.73 5.61 16.79
CA GLU A 77 -9.94 5.90 17.56
C GLU A 77 -11.08 6.38 16.64
N GLY A 78 -12.25 5.74 16.74
CA GLY A 78 -13.44 6.11 15.99
C GLY A 78 -13.54 5.55 14.57
N GLN A 79 -12.60 4.70 14.13
CA GLN A 79 -12.68 4.01 12.84
C GLN A 79 -12.76 2.48 13.03
N PRO A 80 -13.48 1.75 12.14
CA PRO A 80 -13.58 0.29 12.23
C PRO A 80 -12.21 -0.41 12.08
N SER A 81 -11.34 0.16 11.25
CA SER A 81 -9.92 -0.18 11.16
C SER A 81 -9.15 1.00 10.57
N VAL A 82 -7.84 1.09 10.85
CA VAL A 82 -6.98 2.06 10.16
C VAL A 82 -6.91 1.80 8.66
N LYS A 83 -7.19 0.56 8.23
CA LYS A 83 -7.23 0.18 6.82
C LYS A 83 -8.37 0.90 6.10
N ASP A 84 -9.56 0.86 6.68
CA ASP A 84 -10.74 1.52 6.13
C ASP A 84 -10.57 3.04 6.14
N ALA A 85 -9.93 3.57 7.18
CA ALA A 85 -9.59 4.99 7.25
C ALA A 85 -8.61 5.40 6.15
N HIS A 86 -7.59 4.58 5.92
CA HIS A 86 -6.61 4.78 4.88
C HIS A 86 -7.21 4.65 3.48
N ASN A 87 -8.41 4.13 3.27
CA ASN A 87 -9.05 4.12 1.95
C ASN A 87 -9.86 5.39 1.66
N VAL A 88 -10.17 6.19 2.71
CA VAL A 88 -11.06 7.36 2.62
C VAL A 88 -10.38 8.68 2.96
N THR A 89 -9.15 8.65 3.48
CA THR A 89 -8.39 9.87 3.79
C THR A 89 -8.04 10.63 2.51
N ILE A 90 -8.08 11.96 2.55
CA ILE A 90 -7.69 12.79 1.41
C ILE A 90 -6.16 12.68 1.22
N PRO A 91 -5.63 12.53 -0.01
CA PRO A 91 -4.19 12.33 -0.23
C PRO A 91 -3.30 13.40 0.43
N SER A 92 -3.75 14.65 0.44
CA SER A 92 -3.04 15.76 1.10
C SER A 92 -2.97 15.66 2.63
N GLU A 93 -3.80 14.82 3.25
CA GLU A 93 -3.92 14.65 4.71
C GLU A 93 -3.32 13.32 5.19
N MET A 94 -2.92 12.41 4.28
CA MET A 94 -2.45 11.07 4.63
C MET A 94 -1.21 11.09 5.51
N VAL A 95 -0.19 11.87 5.15
CA VAL A 95 1.04 11.98 5.96
C VAL A 95 0.72 12.44 7.38
N ALA A 96 -0.05 13.52 7.52
CA ALA A 96 -0.41 14.06 8.83
C ALA A 96 -1.25 13.09 9.68
N THR A 97 -2.04 12.23 9.04
CA THR A 97 -2.94 11.28 9.70
C THR A 97 -2.23 9.99 10.11
N PHE A 98 -1.37 9.44 9.26
CA PHE A 98 -0.82 8.08 9.43
C PHE A 98 0.65 8.04 9.86
N GLN A 99 1.48 9.01 9.46
CA GLN A 99 2.91 8.98 9.75
C GLN A 99 3.22 8.81 11.25
N PRO A 100 2.58 9.54 12.18
CA PRO A 100 2.89 9.39 13.60
C PRO A 100 2.55 8.00 14.15
N GLY A 101 1.43 7.42 13.68
CA GLY A 101 1.02 6.08 14.10
C GLY A 101 1.89 4.97 13.52
N PHE A 102 2.34 5.12 12.27
CA PHE A 102 3.31 4.22 11.64
C PHE A 102 4.65 4.25 12.36
N GLN A 103 5.16 5.44 12.70
CA GLN A 103 6.39 5.57 13.47
C GLN A 103 6.26 4.95 14.86
N ALA A 104 5.21 5.29 15.61
CA ALA A 104 4.99 4.72 16.95
C ALA A 104 4.87 3.20 16.91
N ARG A 105 4.25 2.63 15.87
CA ARG A 105 4.13 1.18 15.71
C ARG A 105 5.48 0.53 15.38
N LEU A 106 6.27 1.14 14.51
CA LEU A 106 7.61 0.66 14.17
C LEU A 106 8.50 0.63 15.42
N GLU A 107 8.59 1.74 16.15
CA GLU A 107 9.33 1.84 17.41
C GLU A 107 8.83 0.81 18.44
N GLN A 108 7.51 0.64 18.57
CA GLN A 108 6.93 -0.38 19.45
C GLN A 108 7.39 -1.81 19.10
N TYR A 109 7.53 -2.15 17.82
CA TYR A 109 8.03 -3.46 17.45
C TYR A 109 9.48 -3.66 17.92
N HIS A 110 10.35 -2.67 17.71
CA HIS A 110 11.73 -2.71 18.19
C HIS A 110 11.80 -2.88 19.72
N ASP A 111 10.98 -2.14 20.47
CA ASP A 111 10.88 -2.28 21.93
C ASP A 111 10.45 -3.70 22.36
N VAL A 112 9.43 -4.25 21.71
CA VAL A 112 8.94 -5.61 22.01
C VAL A 112 10.03 -6.64 21.71
N TYR A 113 10.74 -6.50 20.60
CA TYR A 113 11.85 -7.40 20.26
C TYR A 113 13.00 -7.30 21.25
N ALA A 114 13.38 -6.08 21.64
CA ALA A 114 14.40 -5.86 22.67
C ALA A 114 14.03 -6.59 23.96
N LEU A 115 12.79 -6.43 24.43
CA LEU A 115 12.28 -7.09 25.63
C LEU A 115 12.28 -8.61 25.51
N LYS A 116 11.95 -9.15 24.32
CA LYS A 116 11.94 -10.60 24.07
C LYS A 116 13.35 -11.20 24.06
N LEU A 117 14.33 -10.45 23.56
CA LEU A 117 15.74 -10.86 23.51
C LEU A 117 16.49 -10.54 24.81
N GLY A 118 15.85 -9.85 25.76
CA GLY A 118 16.49 -9.41 27.00
C GLY A 118 17.57 -8.34 26.77
N LEU A 119 17.46 -7.61 25.66
CA LEU A 119 18.37 -6.53 25.28
C LEU A 119 17.85 -5.17 25.78
N ASP A 120 18.74 -4.19 25.82
CA ASP A 120 18.36 -2.79 26.07
C ASP A 120 17.55 -2.26 24.88
N PRO A 121 16.33 -1.72 25.06
CA PRO A 121 15.56 -1.10 23.98
C PRO A 121 16.35 -0.06 23.20
N MET A 122 17.21 0.72 23.86
CA MET A 122 18.04 1.71 23.17
C MET A 122 19.09 1.09 22.22
N ALA A 123 19.46 -0.17 22.43
CA ALA A 123 20.40 -0.89 21.57
C ALA A 123 19.71 -1.57 20.38
N VAL A 124 18.38 -1.72 20.45
CA VAL A 124 17.55 -2.41 19.44
C VAL A 124 16.68 -1.41 18.66
N ASP A 125 16.75 -0.13 19.02
CA ASP A 125 16.03 0.96 18.35
C ASP A 125 16.28 0.98 16.84
N TYR A 126 15.33 1.58 16.12
CA TYR A 126 15.37 1.68 14.68
C TYR A 126 16.64 2.44 14.24
N GLU A 127 17.37 1.86 13.30
CA GLU A 127 18.49 2.51 12.62
C GLU A 127 18.11 2.78 11.17
N ASN A 128 18.81 3.71 10.52
CA ASN A 128 18.57 3.99 9.11
C ASN A 128 18.59 2.69 8.30
N ASN A 129 17.57 2.50 7.47
CA ASN A 129 17.43 1.29 6.68
C ASN A 129 18.38 1.28 5.48
N ILE A 130 18.25 0.25 4.64
CA ILE A 130 18.96 0.12 3.37
C ILE A 130 18.75 1.30 2.42
N LEU A 131 17.75 2.16 2.59
CA LEU A 131 17.60 3.39 1.78
C LEU A 131 18.21 4.62 2.47
N GLY A 132 18.89 4.44 3.60
CA GLY A 132 19.41 5.51 4.44
C GLY A 132 18.33 6.32 5.15
N LEU A 133 17.08 5.86 5.18
CA LEU A 133 15.95 6.60 5.74
C LEU A 133 15.81 6.35 7.25
N THR A 134 15.63 7.45 8.01
CA THR A 134 15.21 7.37 9.42
C THR A 134 13.78 6.85 9.54
N ALA A 135 13.34 6.44 10.74
CA ALA A 135 11.97 5.99 10.97
C ALA A 135 10.93 7.04 10.53
N GLU A 136 11.18 8.31 10.87
CA GLU A 136 10.32 9.43 10.47
C GLU A 136 10.26 9.60 8.94
N GLN A 137 11.40 9.51 8.26
CA GLN A 137 11.47 9.65 6.80
C GLN A 137 10.79 8.48 6.09
N LEU A 138 11.10 7.24 6.51
CA LEU A 138 10.47 6.04 5.96
C LEU A 138 8.95 6.12 6.13
N THR A 139 8.48 6.35 7.34
CA THR A 139 7.04 6.41 7.63
C THR A 139 6.34 7.58 6.94
N THR A 140 7.05 8.67 6.62
CA THR A 140 6.52 9.75 5.78
C THR A 140 6.29 9.28 4.34
N VAL A 141 7.26 8.60 3.74
CA VAL A 141 7.11 8.04 2.39
C VAL A 141 5.97 7.02 2.35
N LEU A 142 5.91 6.13 3.34
CA LEU A 142 4.87 5.11 3.44
C LEU A 142 3.48 5.71 3.71
N ALA A 143 3.38 6.77 4.51
CA ALA A 143 2.12 7.44 4.79
C ALA A 143 1.63 8.30 3.61
N ALA A 144 2.52 8.82 2.77
CA ALA A 144 2.13 9.52 1.55
C ALA A 144 1.60 8.58 0.46
N ASP A 145 1.87 7.27 0.59
CA ASP A 145 1.63 6.24 -0.43
C ASP A 145 2.18 6.62 -1.83
N ALA A 146 3.16 7.53 -1.87
CA ALA A 146 3.67 8.10 -3.10
C ALA A 146 4.55 7.08 -3.83
N LEU A 147 4.35 6.95 -5.15
CA LEU A 147 5.30 6.28 -6.03
C LEU A 147 6.36 7.31 -6.45
N ASP A 148 7.62 6.95 -6.30
CA ASP A 148 8.68 7.75 -6.90
C ASP A 148 8.64 7.57 -8.42
N VAL A 149 8.79 8.68 -9.13
CA VAL A 149 8.79 8.68 -10.59
C VAL A 149 10.22 8.57 -11.07
N ALA A 150 10.55 7.46 -11.72
CA ALA A 150 11.83 7.25 -12.38
C ALA A 150 11.60 7.02 -13.89
N PRO A 151 11.72 8.06 -14.73
CA PRO A 151 11.35 7.98 -16.15
C PRO A 151 12.19 6.99 -16.97
N ASP A 152 13.47 6.85 -16.60
CA ASP A 152 14.45 6.06 -17.34
C ASP A 152 14.90 4.80 -16.58
N LEU A 153 14.31 4.53 -15.41
CA LEU A 153 14.64 3.38 -14.57
C LEU A 153 13.45 2.40 -14.46
N PRO A 154 13.70 1.13 -14.10
CA PRO A 154 12.64 0.14 -13.96
C PRO A 154 11.59 0.54 -12.91
N THR A 155 10.34 0.15 -13.17
CA THR A 155 9.27 0.14 -12.17
C THR A 155 9.45 -1.07 -11.26
N THR A 156 9.88 -0.85 -10.01
CA THR A 156 10.16 -1.91 -9.04
C THR A 156 9.91 -1.42 -7.63
N TYR A 157 9.65 -2.36 -6.72
CA TYR A 157 9.51 -2.09 -5.31
C TYR A 157 10.87 -1.83 -4.67
N PHE A 158 11.86 -2.66 -5.01
CA PHE A 158 13.26 -2.45 -4.68
C PHE A 158 14.15 -3.26 -5.62
N ASN A 159 15.10 -2.57 -6.25
CA ASN A 159 16.20 -3.15 -6.97
C ASN A 159 17.50 -2.65 -6.34
N PRO A 160 18.30 -3.54 -5.73
CA PRO A 160 19.57 -3.17 -5.11
C PRO A 160 20.63 -2.69 -6.11
N GLY A 161 20.40 -2.85 -7.41
CA GLY A 161 21.38 -2.43 -8.41
C GLY A 161 22.57 -3.39 -8.51
N THR A 162 23.76 -2.85 -8.74
CA THR A 162 25.00 -3.62 -8.84
C THR A 162 25.91 -3.34 -7.65
N ASP A 163 26.62 -4.38 -7.20
CA ASP A 163 27.71 -4.25 -6.22
C ASP A 163 28.89 -3.52 -6.89
N PHE A 164 28.83 -2.18 -6.89
CA PHE A 164 29.77 -1.31 -7.59
C PHE A 164 31.07 -1.18 -6.82
N ASP A 165 31.01 -1.24 -5.49
CA ASP A 165 32.18 -1.13 -4.62
C ASP A 165 32.87 -2.48 -4.32
N ASN A 166 32.21 -3.60 -4.68
CA ASN A 166 32.65 -5.00 -4.50
C ASN A 166 32.87 -5.36 -3.02
N ASP A 167 32.06 -4.83 -2.11
CA ASP A 167 32.09 -5.19 -0.69
C ASP A 167 31.34 -6.51 -0.38
N GLY A 168 30.53 -7.00 -1.35
CA GLY A 168 29.75 -8.22 -1.25
C GLY A 168 28.38 -8.04 -0.56
N ILE A 169 27.97 -6.81 -0.24
CA ILE A 169 26.72 -6.45 0.43
C ILE A 169 25.78 -5.77 -0.56
N ILE A 170 25.16 -6.57 -1.42
CA ILE A 170 24.31 -6.07 -2.50
C ILE A 170 23.13 -5.19 -2.05
N LEU A 171 22.64 -5.34 -0.82
CA LEU A 171 21.46 -4.60 -0.35
C LEU A 171 21.79 -3.15 0.08
N VAL A 172 23.06 -2.82 0.24
CA VAL A 172 23.50 -1.47 0.64
C VAL A 172 23.64 -0.60 -0.62
N PRO A 173 23.15 0.66 -0.60
CA PRO A 173 23.23 1.53 -1.75
C PRO A 173 24.66 1.92 -2.17
N ASP A 174 24.97 1.62 -3.42
CA ASP A 174 26.15 1.98 -4.20
C ASP A 174 25.89 3.11 -5.22
N GLY A 175 24.64 3.55 -5.35
CA GLY A 175 24.22 4.71 -6.14
C GLY A 175 23.51 4.37 -7.45
N ASP A 176 23.17 3.10 -7.70
CA ASP A 176 22.35 2.66 -8.85
C ASP A 176 21.04 1.96 -8.44
N GLU A 177 20.65 2.11 -7.17
CA GLU A 177 19.45 1.49 -6.59
C GLU A 177 18.19 2.17 -7.13
N VAL A 178 17.14 1.37 -7.24
CA VAL A 178 15.81 1.84 -7.61
C VAL A 178 14.81 1.32 -6.60
N ALA A 179 14.18 2.22 -5.86
CA ALA A 179 13.24 1.85 -4.80
C ALA A 179 11.91 2.59 -4.97
N LEU A 180 10.82 1.92 -4.60
CA LEU A 180 9.48 2.49 -4.46
C LEU A 180 8.91 3.17 -5.73
N THR A 181 9.41 2.80 -6.92
CA THR A 181 8.92 3.29 -8.21
C THR A 181 7.71 2.50 -8.73
N GLY A 182 7.38 1.38 -8.09
CA GLY A 182 6.20 0.57 -8.36
C GLY A 182 6.37 -0.85 -7.86
N ARG A 183 5.98 -1.82 -8.69
CA ARG A 183 6.29 -3.24 -8.47
C ARG A 183 6.34 -3.99 -9.80
N THR A 184 7.24 -4.95 -9.89
CA THR A 184 7.17 -6.04 -10.87
C THR A 184 6.37 -7.22 -10.30
N PRO A 185 5.86 -8.14 -11.13
CA PRO A 185 5.23 -9.37 -10.64
C PRO A 185 6.17 -10.27 -9.82
N SER A 186 7.48 -10.12 -9.99
CA SER A 186 8.51 -10.86 -9.26
C SER A 186 8.96 -10.20 -7.97
N ASP A 187 8.54 -8.97 -7.68
CA ASP A 187 8.98 -8.28 -6.48
C ASP A 187 8.34 -8.89 -5.24
N ASP A 188 9.18 -9.33 -4.31
CA ASP A 188 8.74 -9.73 -2.97
C ASP A 188 8.58 -8.51 -2.07
N ILE A 189 7.37 -7.94 -2.13
CA ILE A 189 7.03 -6.71 -1.40
C ILE A 189 7.13 -6.92 0.11
N ILE A 190 6.81 -8.12 0.60
CA ILE A 190 6.77 -8.38 2.04
C ILE A 190 8.19 -8.46 2.57
N ASP A 191 9.06 -9.25 1.95
CA ASP A 191 10.46 -9.38 2.37
C ASP A 191 11.18 -8.03 2.30
N VAL A 192 11.01 -7.26 1.21
CA VAL A 192 11.61 -5.91 1.11
C VAL A 192 11.05 -4.97 2.18
N SER A 193 9.74 -4.98 2.45
CA SER A 193 9.16 -4.15 3.51
C SER A 193 9.75 -4.51 4.88
N LEU A 194 9.88 -5.80 5.16
CA LEU A 194 10.46 -6.32 6.39
C LEU A 194 11.95 -5.97 6.52
N ILE A 195 12.71 -5.99 5.43
CA ILE A 195 14.09 -5.49 5.38
C ILE A 195 14.14 -3.98 5.69
N LEU A 196 13.23 -3.18 5.13
CA LEU A 196 13.16 -1.74 5.42
C LEU A 196 12.81 -1.43 6.89
N PHE A 197 12.10 -2.33 7.57
CA PHE A 197 11.74 -2.17 8.98
C PHE A 197 12.79 -2.72 9.94
N PHE A 198 13.34 -3.90 9.67
CA PHE A 198 14.14 -4.67 10.62
C PHE A 198 15.54 -5.02 10.11
N GLY A 199 15.84 -4.80 8.83
CA GLY A 199 17.13 -5.11 8.23
C GLY A 199 18.25 -4.14 8.61
N GLY A 200 17.90 -2.95 9.10
CA GLY A 200 18.87 -1.92 9.44
C GLY A 200 19.65 -1.41 8.22
N ALA A 201 20.84 -0.85 8.44
CA ALA A 201 21.60 -0.20 7.38
C ALA A 201 22.15 -1.17 6.34
N GLN A 202 22.42 -2.42 6.75
CA GLN A 202 22.95 -3.48 5.89
C GLN A 202 21.87 -4.41 5.33
N GLY A 203 20.63 -4.24 5.77
CA GLY A 203 19.49 -5.04 5.33
C GLY A 203 19.39 -6.42 6.00
N ASP A 204 20.36 -6.81 6.80
CA ASP A 204 20.41 -8.15 7.38
C ASP A 204 20.23 -8.20 8.91
N ARG A 205 20.22 -7.09 9.66
CA ARG A 205 20.33 -7.04 11.14
C ARG A 205 19.51 -8.07 11.94
N PHE A 206 18.29 -8.40 11.52
CA PHE A 206 17.45 -9.45 12.12
C PHE A 206 17.05 -10.52 11.09
N SER A 207 18.03 -11.20 10.50
CA SER A 207 17.80 -12.19 9.42
C SER A 207 18.01 -13.63 9.84
N GLY A 208 18.07 -13.91 11.14
CA GLY A 208 18.30 -15.26 11.65
C GLY A 208 19.77 -15.64 11.78
N GLN A 209 20.64 -14.67 12.08
CA GLN A 209 22.06 -14.93 12.29
C GLN A 209 22.29 -15.93 13.42
N ASP A 210 23.23 -16.82 13.17
CA ASP A 210 23.92 -17.68 14.14
C ASP A 210 25.20 -16.95 14.53
N LEU A 211 25.29 -16.51 15.79
CA LEU A 211 26.39 -15.69 16.28
C LEU A 211 27.55 -16.54 16.82
N ASP A 212 27.31 -17.82 17.11
CA ASP A 212 28.30 -18.74 17.66
C ASP A 212 28.67 -19.93 16.75
N ASP A 213 28.14 -19.92 15.52
CA ASP A 213 28.33 -20.92 14.47
C ASP A 213 27.96 -22.35 14.93
N ASP A 214 27.00 -22.50 15.85
CA ASP A 214 26.55 -23.81 16.35
C ASP A 214 25.54 -24.53 15.44
N GLY A 215 25.08 -23.84 14.38
CA GLY A 215 24.07 -24.28 13.43
C GLY A 215 22.63 -23.88 13.81
N THR A 216 22.45 -23.09 14.88
CA THR A 216 21.18 -22.60 15.39
C THR A 216 21.14 -21.08 15.30
N ALA A 217 20.06 -20.51 14.79
CA ALA A 217 19.90 -19.06 14.77
C ALA A 217 19.72 -18.52 16.21
N ASP A 218 20.58 -17.57 16.58
CA ASP A 218 20.48 -16.81 17.84
C ASP A 218 19.51 -15.64 17.72
N LEU A 219 19.49 -15.00 16.55
CA LEU A 219 18.63 -13.87 16.26
C LEU A 219 17.33 -14.31 15.58
N PRO A 220 16.23 -13.57 15.76
CA PRO A 220 15.00 -13.84 15.03
C PRO A 220 15.18 -13.49 13.55
N ARG A 221 14.42 -14.17 12.68
CA ARG A 221 14.28 -13.82 11.26
C ARG A 221 13.05 -12.95 11.08
N LEU A 222 13.27 -11.65 11.02
CA LEU A 222 12.25 -10.60 10.89
C LEU A 222 12.28 -9.90 9.53
N THR A 223 13.29 -10.16 8.72
CA THR A 223 13.48 -9.59 7.37
C THR A 223 12.82 -10.42 6.25
N SER A 224 12.20 -11.55 6.58
CA SER A 224 11.51 -12.39 5.59
C SER A 224 10.28 -13.08 6.19
N ASP A 225 9.20 -13.16 5.42
CA ASP A 225 8.00 -13.92 5.78
C ASP A 225 8.14 -15.43 5.50
N GLY A 226 9.21 -15.82 4.78
CA GLY A 226 9.51 -17.20 4.40
C GLY A 226 8.65 -17.76 3.27
N VAL A 227 7.94 -16.90 2.52
CA VAL A 227 7.08 -17.26 1.40
C VAL A 227 7.65 -16.67 0.11
N GLY A 228 8.30 -17.52 -0.69
CA GLY A 228 8.77 -17.10 -2.00
C GLY A 228 7.66 -17.03 -3.04
N LEU A 229 7.95 -16.39 -4.18
CA LEU A 229 7.11 -16.41 -5.36
C LEU A 229 6.88 -17.84 -5.85
N THR A 230 5.61 -18.26 -5.91
CA THR A 230 5.21 -19.57 -6.46
C THR A 230 4.62 -19.49 -7.86
N ALA A 231 4.25 -18.29 -8.33
CA ALA A 231 3.63 -18.10 -9.63
C ALA A 231 4.65 -18.11 -10.78
N ASP A 232 4.30 -18.77 -11.88
CA ASP A 232 5.04 -18.66 -13.14
C ASP A 232 4.76 -17.30 -13.80
N ILE A 233 5.80 -16.48 -13.94
CA ILE A 233 5.72 -15.18 -14.60
C ILE A 233 6.01 -15.35 -16.10
N SER A 234 5.03 -14.98 -16.92
CA SER A 234 5.15 -14.96 -18.38
C SER A 234 5.71 -13.62 -18.86
N THR A 235 6.48 -13.65 -19.95
CA THR A 235 6.89 -12.44 -20.66
C THR A 235 5.81 -11.92 -21.62
N ASP A 236 4.78 -12.73 -21.90
CA ASP A 236 3.64 -12.40 -22.75
C ASP A 236 2.36 -12.30 -21.93
N PHE A 237 1.45 -11.40 -22.32
CA PHE A 237 0.17 -11.23 -21.64
C PHE A 237 -0.76 -12.46 -21.81
N PRO A 238 -1.45 -12.93 -20.75
CA PRO A 238 -1.38 -12.45 -19.36
C PRO A 238 -0.06 -12.83 -18.67
N TYR A 239 0.54 -11.87 -17.96
CA TYR A 239 1.88 -12.01 -17.34
C TYR A 239 1.94 -12.97 -16.15
N LEU A 240 0.79 -13.44 -15.68
CA LEU A 240 0.65 -14.39 -14.57
C LEU A 240 -0.13 -15.61 -15.07
N GLY A 241 0.30 -16.79 -14.66
CA GLY A 241 -0.44 -18.03 -14.88
C GLY A 241 -1.81 -18.04 -14.18
N ASP A 242 -2.62 -19.07 -14.47
CA ASP A 242 -3.87 -19.31 -13.75
C ASP A 242 -3.59 -19.43 -12.24
N PRO A 243 -4.46 -18.87 -11.38
CA PRO A 243 -4.28 -18.97 -9.93
C PRO A 243 -4.29 -20.45 -9.48
N GLU A 244 -3.30 -20.83 -8.68
CA GLU A 244 -3.15 -22.17 -8.08
C GLU A 244 -4.13 -22.42 -6.91
#